data_AF-A0A482M4J0-F1
#
_entry.id   AF-A0A482M4J0-F1
#
_cell.length_a   1.000
_cell.length_b   1.000
_cell.length_c   1.000
_cell.angle_alpha   90.00
_cell.angle_beta   90.00
_cell.angle_gamma   90.00
#
_symmetry.space_group_name_H-M   'P 1'
#
loop_
_entity.id
_entity.type
_entity.pdbx_description
1 polymer ?
#
loop_
_entity_poly.entity_id
_entity_poly.type
_entity_poly.pdbx_seq_one_letter_code
_entity_poly.pdbx_strand_id
1 'polypeptide(L)' 'MNPECQNLPYNIILRRVLSNVDVIMSIKYIDEEDNRFASGIYYRDIHFQEYFEKLKE' A
#
# COMPACT_ATOMS: atom_id res chain seq x y z
N MET A 1 -12.45 9.94 -8.24
CA MET A 1 -11.42 10.37 -7.27
C MET A 1 -12.09 11.10 -6.13
N ASN A 2 -11.66 10.89 -4.88
CA ASN A 2 -12.20 11.62 -3.73
C ASN A 2 -11.87 13.13 -3.87
N PRO A 3 -12.85 14.05 -3.88
CA PRO A 3 -12.63 15.49 -4.01
C PRO A 3 -11.68 16.05 -2.94
N GLU A 4 -11.71 15.48 -1.73
CA GLU A 4 -10.83 15.89 -0.61
C GLU A 4 -9.34 15.58 -0.87
N CYS A 5 -9.06 14.70 -1.83
CA CYS A 5 -7.70 14.28 -2.18
C CYS A 5 -7.16 14.97 -3.44
N GLN A 6 -7.94 15.84 -4.12
CA GLN A 6 -7.54 16.41 -5.42
C GLN A 6 -6.31 17.32 -5.37
N ASN A 7 -6.06 17.99 -4.25
CA ASN A 7 -4.95 18.94 -4.10
C ASN A 7 -3.79 18.41 -3.25
N LEU A 8 -3.86 17.15 -2.81
CA LEU A 8 -2.82 16.56 -1.96
C LEU A 8 -1.80 15.81 -2.84
N PRO A 9 -0.49 16.11 -2.69
CA PRO A 9 0.56 15.34 -3.31
C PRO A 9 0.43 13.84 -2.98
N TYR A 10 0.66 13.00 -3.99
CA TYR A 10 0.51 11.54 -3.87
C TYR A 10 1.33 10.96 -2.72
N ASN A 11 2.56 11.44 -2.54
CA ASN A 11 3.44 11.02 -1.44
C ASN A 11 2.90 11.37 -0.05
N ILE A 12 2.20 12.50 0.11
CA ILE A 12 1.56 12.88 1.38
C ILE A 12 0.39 11.93 1.68
N ILE A 13 -0.44 11.63 0.68
CA ILE A 13 -1.56 10.70 0.84
C ILE A 13 -1.03 9.31 1.20
N LEU A 14 -0.05 8.81 0.45
CA LEU A 14 0.50 7.47 0.65
C LEU A 14 1.18 7.34 2.01
N ARG A 15 1.96 8.34 2.44
CA ARG A 15 2.54 8.38 3.79
C ARG A 15 1.45 8.29 4.85
N ARG A 16 0.36 9.03 4.70
CA ARG A 16 -0.76 9.00 5.65
C ARG A 16 -1.43 7.63 5.71
N VAL A 17 -1.60 6.96 4.58
CA VAL A 17 -2.15 5.60 4.52
C VAL A 17 -1.20 4.62 5.23
N LEU A 18 0.08 4.58 4.87
CA LEU A 18 1.05 3.65 5.44
C LEU A 18 1.29 3.87 6.94
N SER A 19 1.12 5.10 7.43
CA SER A 19 1.21 5.38 8.87
C SER A 19 0.00 4.87 9.67
N ASN A 20 -1.17 4.71 9.05
CA ASN A 20 -2.41 4.33 9.73
C ASN A 20 -2.82 2.86 9.50
N VAL A 21 -2.09 2.12 8.68
CA VAL A 21 -2.39 0.72 8.37
C VAL A 21 -1.25 -0.18 8.85
N ASP A 22 -1.54 -1.12 9.74
CA ASP A 22 -0.54 -2.03 10.28
C ASP A 22 -0.13 -3.10 9.27
N VAL A 23 -1.10 -3.68 8.54
CA VAL A 23 -0.88 -4.77 7.59
C VAL A 23 -1.66 -4.54 6.30
N ILE A 24 -1.01 -4.70 5.15
CA ILE A 24 -1.65 -4.78 3.83
C ILE A 24 -1.27 -6.12 3.20
N MET A 25 -2.26 -6.91 2.80
CA MET A 25 -2.04 -8.16 2.07
C MET A 25 -2.52 -8.00 0.63
N SER A 26 -1.63 -8.30 -0.31
CA SER A 26 -1.95 -8.36 -1.73
C SER A 26 -2.35 -9.79 -2.09
N ILE A 27 -3.53 -9.94 -2.68
CA ILE A 27 -4.04 -11.23 -3.16
C ILE A 27 -4.09 -11.18 -4.69
N LYS A 28 -3.62 -12.24 -5.35
CA LYS A 28 -3.73 -12.42 -6.79
C LYS A 28 -4.46 -13.72 -7.11
N TYR A 29 -5.07 -13.73 -8.29
CA TYR A 29 -5.63 -14.93 -8.89
C TYR A 29 -4.52 -15.70 -9.61
N ILE A 30 -4.53 -17.02 -9.47
CA ILE A 30 -3.64 -17.92 -10.23
C ILE A 30 -4.14 -18.01 -11.67
N ASP A 31 -5.45 -18.07 -11.85
CA ASP A 31 -6.16 -18.28 -13.11
C ASP A 31 -7.61 -17.72 -13.00
N GLU A 32 -8.43 -17.95 -14.03
CA GLU A 32 -9.85 -17.58 -14.05
C GLU A 32 -10.73 -18.47 -13.14
N GLU A 33 -10.18 -19.53 -12.53
CA GLU A 33 -10.91 -20.53 -11.75
C GLU A 33 -11.01 -20.20 -10.26
N ASP A 34 -10.91 -18.91 -9.90
CA ASP A 34 -11.04 -18.38 -8.54
C ASP A 34 -10.00 -18.92 -7.53
N ASN A 35 -8.92 -19.53 -8.00
CA ASN A 35 -7.79 -19.92 -7.16
C ASN A 35 -6.97 -18.68 -6.77
N ARG A 36 -6.82 -18.42 -5.47
CA ARG A 36 -6.19 -17.20 -4.94
C ARG A 36 -4.97 -17.49 -4.09
N PHE A 37 -3.97 -16.63 -4.16
CA PHE A 37 -2.80 -16.68 -3.30
C PHE A 37 -2.39 -15.30 -2.78
N ALA A 38 -1.76 -15.28 -1.60
CA ALA A 38 -1.12 -14.08 -1.10
C ALA A 38 0.15 -13.80 -1.91
N SER A 39 0.13 -12.73 -2.69
CA SER A 39 1.26 -12.33 -3.55
C SER A 39 2.21 -11.35 -2.89
N GLY A 40 1.85 -10.82 -1.72
CA GLY A 40 2.72 -9.92 -0.97
C GLY A 40 2.08 -9.48 0.35
N ILE A 41 2.93 -9.15 1.31
CA ILE A 41 2.52 -8.60 2.60
C ILE A 41 3.36 -7.35 2.90
N TYR A 42 2.68 -6.28 3.26
CA TYR A 42 3.29 -5.13 3.92
C TYR A 42 2.91 -5.21 5.40
N TYR A 43 3.90 -5.31 6.28
CA TYR A 43 3.75 -5.11 7.71
C TYR A 43 4.53 -3.85 8.12
N ARG A 44 3.83 -2.88 8.72
CA ARG A 44 4.35 -1.53 9.01
C ARG A 44 5.67 -1.57 9.77
N ASP A 45 5.75 -2.37 10.83
CA ASP A 45 6.90 -2.34 11.74
C ASP A 45 8.19 -2.85 11.09
N ILE A 46 8.08 -3.59 9.98
CA ILE A 46 9.22 -4.09 9.21
C ILE A 46 9.48 -3.21 7.97
N HIS A 47 8.44 -2.86 7.21
CA HIS A 47 8.61 -2.29 5.87
C HIS A 47 8.44 -0.77 5.79
N PHE A 48 7.91 -0.10 6.82
CA PHE A 48 7.55 1.32 6.73
C PHE A 48 8.73 2.21 6.35
N GLN A 49 9.90 2.01 6.97
CA GLN A 49 11.07 2.84 6.71
C GLN A 49 11.57 2.71 5.27
N GLU A 50 11.71 1.47 4.78
CA GLU A 50 12.16 1.19 3.42
C GLU A 50 11.21 1.81 2.37
N TYR A 51 9.90 1.62 2.55
CA TYR A 51 8.91 2.22 1.67
C TYR A 51 8.91 3.75 1.75
N PHE A 52 9.05 4.30 2.95
CA PHE A 52 9.08 5.74 3.13
C PHE A 52 10.27 6.40 2.45
N GLU A 53 11.44 5.75 2.46
CA GLU A 53 12.64 6.24 1.78
C GLU A 53 12.47 6.21 0.25
N LYS A 54 11.98 5.11 -0.31
CA LYS A 54 11.70 4.99 -1.76
C LYS A 54 10.69 6.01 -2.29
N LEU A 55 9.83 6.56 -1.42
CA LEU A 55 8.78 7.53 -1.78
C LEU A 55 9.21 8.99 -1.65
N LYS A 56 10.43 9.26 -1.19
CA LYS A 56 11.00 10.62 -1.12
C LYS A 56 11.65 11.07 -2.44
N GLU A 57 12.02 10.12 -3.30
CA GLU A 57 12.48 10.35 -4.68
C GLU A 57 11.30 10.65 -5.62
#